data_AF-A0A353WY24-F1
#
_entry.id   AF-A0A353WY24-F1
#
_cell.length_a   1.000
_cell.length_b   1.000
_cell.length_c   1.000
_cell.angle_alpha   90.00
_cell.angle_beta   90.00
_cell.angle_gamma   90.00
#
_symmetry.space_group_name_H-M   'P 1'
#
loop_
_entity.id
_entity.type
_entity.pdbx_description
1 polymer ?
#
loop_
_entity_poly.entity_id
_entity_poly.type
_entity_poly.pdbx_seq_one_letter_code
_entity_poly.pdbx_strand_id
1 'polypeptide(L)'
;MKNFIPLIGLLLIFGIVLAQEEEVAPFISQYEQSLEQGDEAAAAQLALQIGEWYEDNLKLADAKRYFNIALGHAEETKNDILEANIYNKLGEVNLQLANSGLFDDTDREDLLKETVKFSKKAVNIYAKSQMKESEWHIRSFMAGGEALVEIHDYKKAEEPLLKAYRISHSLKKWRYSMKASELLIAVYTALRNDSKVKFYRGSYDNYKAMYEAQDVVEAQTEQIQKLDQESKIKTQALEEQSLRLENERLRAQQVEEELYQEQLRNQLLIGGGAVIGILLLITLVSFVYARRANKKLTKQKREIESKNELLQKQGKALQLAKDKSDELLLNILPKSIAEELKEKGKVAPLYYPKVTILFTDFKGFTKIAANMSPKEIIGQLGQLFRRFDEIVKAHGLEKIKTIGDGYMAAGGVPISPDKPEKLAENAIMAAIEMQKVMRQYQIARQKQNKPSFELRIGIHTGPVVAGVIGAHKWAYDIWGDAVNLASRMESSGAAGKVNISGETRELVKNPGNLFFNYRGKINAKNKGEVDMYFVEEIKSTKSITS
;
A
#
# COMPACT_ATOMS: atom_id res chain seq x y z
N MET A 1 -11.81 22.17 49.30
CA MET A 1 -11.15 22.21 47.98
C MET A 1 -12.11 21.72 46.91
N LYS A 2 -13.18 22.47 46.67
CA LYS A 2 -14.12 22.33 45.56
C LYS A 2 -14.11 23.68 44.84
N ASN A 3 -14.18 23.66 43.52
CA ASN A 3 -14.33 24.80 42.59
C ASN A 3 -13.05 25.37 41.95
N PHE A 4 -12.29 24.56 41.20
CA PHE A 4 -11.33 25.12 40.22
C PHE A 4 -11.08 24.23 39.00
N ILE A 5 -12.15 23.69 38.38
CA ILE A 5 -12.08 23.09 37.04
C ILE A 5 -13.45 23.33 36.36
N PRO A 6 -13.65 24.49 35.68
CA PRO A 6 -14.20 24.42 34.32
C PRO A 6 -13.74 25.53 33.34
N LEU A 7 -12.67 26.29 33.62
CA LEU A 7 -12.30 27.45 32.76
C LEU A 7 -11.44 27.08 31.53
N ILE A 8 -10.63 26.01 31.62
CA ILE A 8 -9.70 25.59 30.55
C ILE A 8 -10.44 24.88 29.40
N GLY A 9 -11.52 24.15 29.70
CA GLY A 9 -12.36 23.52 28.67
C GLY A 9 -13.15 24.52 27.84
N LEU A 10 -13.64 25.62 28.45
CA LEU A 10 -14.40 26.64 27.74
C LEU A 10 -13.51 27.46 26.80
N LEU A 11 -12.28 27.79 27.21
CA LEU A 11 -11.32 28.55 26.39
C LEU A 11 -10.77 27.76 25.18
N LEU A 12 -10.60 26.43 25.32
CA LEU A 12 -10.20 25.56 24.20
C LEU A 12 -11.32 25.43 23.17
N ILE A 13 -12.58 25.31 23.61
CA ILE A 13 -13.74 25.28 22.69
C ILE A 13 -13.91 26.64 22.01
N PHE A 14 -13.78 27.76 22.74
CA PHE A 14 -13.90 29.10 22.18
C PHE A 14 -12.77 29.44 21.19
N GLY A 15 -11.54 28.99 21.46
CA GLY A 15 -10.39 29.18 20.56
C GLY A 15 -10.49 28.37 19.27
N ILE A 16 -11.08 27.17 19.31
CA ILE A 16 -11.35 26.36 18.11
C ILE A 16 -12.47 26.99 17.28
N VAL A 17 -13.53 27.50 17.91
CA VAL A 17 -14.64 28.17 17.21
C VAL A 17 -14.18 29.46 16.52
N LEU A 18 -13.32 30.27 17.16
CA LEU A 18 -12.77 31.49 16.55
C LEU A 18 -11.80 31.20 15.39
N ALA A 19 -10.99 30.14 15.49
CA ALA A 19 -10.07 29.75 14.41
C ALA A 19 -10.81 29.24 13.16
N GLN A 20 -11.98 28.59 13.34
CA GLN A 20 -12.80 28.14 12.22
C GLN A 20 -13.44 29.31 11.45
N GLU A 21 -13.88 30.39 12.12
CA GLU A 21 -14.49 31.53 11.44
C GLU A 21 -13.49 32.38 10.61
N GLU A 22 -12.19 32.36 10.94
CA GLU A 22 -11.15 33.01 10.14
C GLU A 22 -10.94 32.34 8.76
N GLU A 23 -11.24 31.03 8.61
CA GLU A 23 -11.00 30.30 7.37
C GLU A 23 -12.07 30.56 6.29
N VAL A 24 -13.31 30.89 6.67
CA VAL A 24 -14.39 31.21 5.72
C VAL A 24 -14.41 32.69 5.32
N ALA A 25 -13.78 33.56 6.12
CA ALA A 25 -13.77 35.01 5.91
C ALA A 25 -13.26 35.46 4.52
N PRO A 26 -12.22 34.84 3.91
CA PRO A 26 -11.80 35.18 2.56
C PRO A 26 -12.87 34.90 1.49
N PHE A 27 -13.63 33.80 1.63
CA PHE A 27 -14.70 33.46 0.70
C PHE A 27 -15.88 34.42 0.83
N ILE A 28 -16.23 34.81 2.06
CA ILE A 28 -17.26 35.82 2.32
C ILE A 28 -16.85 37.17 1.72
N SER A 29 -15.60 37.61 1.90
CA SER A 29 -15.13 38.88 1.33
C SER A 29 -15.14 38.87 -0.21
N GLN A 30 -14.74 37.75 -0.83
CA GLN A 30 -14.81 37.58 -2.29
C GLN A 30 -16.26 37.55 -2.78
N TYR A 31 -17.16 36.94 -2.02
CA TYR A 31 -18.58 36.93 -2.31
C TYR A 31 -19.15 38.35 -2.30
N GLU A 32 -18.89 39.14 -1.25
CA GLU A 32 -19.30 40.55 -1.18
C GLU A 32 -18.75 41.37 -2.36
N GLN A 33 -17.48 41.17 -2.72
CA GLN A 33 -16.87 41.82 -3.87
C GLN A 33 -17.55 41.43 -5.19
N SER A 34 -17.96 40.18 -5.35
CA SER A 34 -18.69 39.74 -6.55
C SER A 34 -20.08 40.37 -6.68
N LEU A 35 -20.76 40.60 -5.54
CA LEU A 35 -22.02 41.33 -5.51
C LEU A 35 -21.85 42.80 -5.92
N GLU A 36 -20.79 43.46 -5.45
CA GLU A 36 -20.46 44.83 -5.87
C GLU A 36 -20.16 44.93 -7.37
N GLN A 37 -19.61 43.87 -7.95
CA GLN A 37 -19.30 43.78 -9.38
C GLN A 37 -20.49 43.33 -10.24
N GLY A 38 -21.61 42.89 -9.63
CA GLY A 38 -22.77 42.35 -10.33
C GLY A 38 -22.49 41.03 -11.05
N ASP A 39 -21.49 40.26 -10.61
CA ASP A 39 -21.16 38.96 -11.21
C ASP A 39 -21.94 37.84 -10.51
N GLU A 40 -23.18 37.63 -10.99
CA GLU A 40 -24.09 36.60 -10.48
C GLU A 40 -23.51 35.18 -10.57
N ALA A 41 -22.65 34.90 -11.57
CA ALA A 41 -22.04 33.59 -11.71
C ALA A 41 -20.95 33.34 -10.66
N ALA A 42 -20.11 34.34 -10.39
CA ALA A 42 -19.14 34.29 -9.31
C ALA A 42 -19.83 34.25 -7.94
N ALA A 43 -20.87 35.06 -7.73
CA ALA A 43 -21.66 35.09 -6.50
C ALA A 43 -22.29 33.73 -6.20
N ALA A 44 -22.88 33.08 -7.19
CA ALA A 44 -23.46 31.74 -7.05
C ALA A 44 -22.40 30.68 -6.65
N GLN A 45 -21.23 30.70 -7.28
CA GLN A 45 -20.16 29.74 -6.96
C GLN A 45 -19.56 29.96 -5.57
N LEU A 46 -19.33 31.23 -5.19
CA LEU A 46 -18.79 31.57 -3.88
C LEU A 46 -19.80 31.26 -2.76
N ALA A 47 -21.09 31.55 -2.95
CA ALA A 47 -22.13 31.18 -2.00
C ALA A 47 -22.25 29.65 -1.85
N LEU A 48 -22.09 28.89 -2.94
CA LEU A 48 -22.03 27.42 -2.89
C LEU A 48 -20.82 26.94 -2.05
N GLN A 49 -19.63 27.50 -2.28
CA GLN A 49 -18.42 27.15 -1.52
C GLN A 49 -18.54 27.49 -0.03
N ILE A 50 -19.12 28.64 0.30
CA ILE A 50 -19.40 29.02 1.70
C ILE A 50 -20.36 28.01 2.33
N GLY A 51 -21.41 27.61 1.60
CA GLY A 51 -22.34 26.58 2.06
C GLY A 51 -21.68 25.22 2.31
N GLU A 52 -20.79 24.79 1.40
CA GLU A 52 -20.01 23.54 1.56
C GLU A 52 -19.11 23.61 2.80
N TRP A 53 -18.47 24.76 3.04
CA TRP A 53 -17.66 24.96 4.23
C TRP A 53 -18.48 24.84 5.53
N TYR A 54 -19.69 25.44 5.56
CA TYR A 54 -20.58 25.32 6.71
C TYR A 54 -21.10 23.87 6.89
N GLU A 55 -21.35 23.15 5.80
CA GLU A 55 -21.75 21.74 5.81
C GLU A 55 -20.64 20.87 6.44
N ASP A 56 -19.39 21.03 5.98
CA ASP A 56 -18.23 20.29 6.48
C ASP A 56 -17.94 20.56 7.96
N ASN A 57 -18.31 21.75 8.45
CA ASN A 57 -18.21 22.14 9.86
C ASN A 57 -19.48 21.87 10.68
N LEU A 58 -20.42 21.06 10.16
CA LEU A 58 -21.65 20.64 10.82
C LEU A 58 -22.60 21.79 11.20
N LYS A 59 -22.44 22.97 10.59
CA LYS A 59 -23.32 24.14 10.73
C LYS A 59 -24.42 24.09 9.66
N LEU A 60 -25.27 23.07 9.74
CA LEU A 60 -26.21 22.67 8.68
C LEU A 60 -27.26 23.74 8.32
N ALA A 61 -27.70 24.54 9.29
CA ALA A 61 -28.65 25.61 9.05
C ALA A 61 -28.03 26.74 8.20
N ASP A 62 -26.78 27.11 8.50
CA ASP A 62 -26.02 28.09 7.73
C ASP A 62 -25.69 27.55 6.34
N ALA A 63 -25.30 26.28 6.23
CA ALA A 63 -25.10 25.60 4.95
C ALA A 63 -26.36 25.68 4.07
N LYS A 64 -27.53 25.29 4.60
CA LYS A 64 -28.81 25.39 3.90
C LYS A 64 -29.11 26.83 3.47
N ARG A 65 -28.84 27.83 4.32
CA ARG A 65 -29.03 29.24 3.98
C ARG A 65 -28.17 29.65 2.78
N TYR A 66 -26.87 29.35 2.81
CA TYR A 66 -25.97 29.71 1.72
C TYR A 66 -26.24 28.94 0.43
N PHE A 67 -26.69 27.68 0.48
CA PHE A 67 -27.14 26.97 -0.72
C PHE A 67 -28.40 27.59 -1.34
N ASN A 68 -29.33 28.12 -0.53
CA ASN A 68 -30.49 28.85 -1.08
C ASN A 68 -30.07 30.20 -1.69
N ILE A 69 -29.11 30.90 -1.09
CA ILE A 69 -28.52 32.12 -1.68
C ILE A 69 -27.87 31.79 -3.02
N ALA A 70 -27.05 30.74 -3.06
CA ALA A 70 -26.41 30.26 -4.28
C ALA A 70 -27.43 29.91 -5.36
N LEU A 71 -28.56 29.28 -4.99
CA LEU A 71 -29.63 28.94 -5.93
C LEU A 71 -30.24 30.19 -6.56
N GLY A 72 -30.51 31.24 -5.76
CA GLY A 72 -31.06 32.50 -6.26
C GLY A 72 -30.18 33.13 -7.33
N HIS A 73 -28.87 33.23 -7.06
CA HIS A 73 -27.89 33.73 -8.05
C HIS A 73 -27.80 32.79 -9.27
N ALA A 74 -27.77 31.47 -9.05
CA ALA A 74 -27.63 30.49 -10.14
C ALA A 74 -28.81 30.53 -11.14
N GLU A 75 -30.05 30.75 -10.66
CA GLU A 75 -31.24 30.89 -11.52
C GLU A 75 -31.12 32.05 -12.52
N GLU A 76 -30.41 33.12 -12.17
CA GLU A 76 -30.17 34.27 -13.06
C GLU A 76 -29.12 33.99 -14.14
N THR A 77 -28.17 33.09 -13.86
CA THR A 77 -27.03 32.80 -14.73
C THR A 77 -27.35 31.86 -15.91
N LYS A 78 -28.51 31.18 -15.87
CA LYS A 78 -28.89 30.09 -16.80
C LYS A 78 -27.85 28.95 -16.89
N ASN A 79 -27.12 28.72 -15.81
CA ASN A 79 -26.18 27.61 -15.71
C ASN A 79 -26.86 26.38 -15.09
N ASP A 80 -27.48 25.57 -15.95
CA ASP A 80 -28.21 24.37 -15.55
C ASP A 80 -27.38 23.43 -14.66
N ILE A 81 -26.08 23.26 -14.94
CA ILE A 81 -25.21 22.36 -14.16
C ILE A 81 -24.99 22.88 -12.74
N LEU A 82 -24.74 24.18 -12.60
CA LEU A 82 -24.58 24.81 -11.30
C LEU A 82 -25.87 24.71 -10.48
N GLU A 83 -27.01 24.97 -11.10
CA GLU A 83 -28.34 24.81 -10.48
C GLU A 83 -28.56 23.36 -10.00
N ALA A 84 -28.20 22.37 -10.82
CA ALA A 84 -28.31 20.96 -10.45
C ALA A 84 -27.42 20.58 -9.26
N ASN A 85 -26.18 21.09 -9.21
CA ASN A 85 -25.26 20.87 -8.09
C ASN A 85 -25.84 21.47 -6.80
N ILE A 86 -26.39 22.68 -6.86
CA ILE A 86 -27.00 23.34 -5.71
C ILE A 86 -28.25 22.60 -5.23
N TYR A 87 -29.13 22.14 -6.14
CA TYR A 87 -30.26 21.28 -5.75
C TYR A 87 -29.81 19.99 -5.07
N ASN A 88 -28.73 19.38 -5.54
CA ASN A 88 -28.20 18.18 -4.91
C ASN A 88 -27.74 18.48 -3.47
N LYS A 89 -26.99 19.57 -3.27
CA LYS A 89 -26.56 20.04 -1.95
C LYS A 89 -27.71 20.40 -1.01
N LEU A 90 -28.73 21.09 -1.51
CA LEU A 90 -29.97 21.35 -0.75
C LEU A 90 -30.67 20.06 -0.34
N GLY A 91 -30.69 19.05 -1.22
CA GLY A 91 -31.24 17.73 -0.90
C GLY A 91 -30.44 16.99 0.18
N GLU A 92 -29.11 16.98 0.06
CA GLU A 92 -28.19 16.36 1.03
C GLU A 92 -28.31 17.02 2.41
N VAL A 93 -28.28 18.36 2.49
CA VAL A 93 -28.36 19.08 3.76
C VAL A 93 -29.74 18.93 4.42
N ASN A 94 -30.83 18.90 3.64
CA ASN A 94 -32.18 18.65 4.16
C ASN A 94 -32.28 17.26 4.77
N LEU A 95 -31.67 16.25 4.15
CA LEU A 95 -31.64 14.88 4.67
C LEU A 95 -30.83 14.80 5.97
N GLN A 96 -29.69 15.49 6.04
CA GLN A 96 -28.89 15.58 7.28
C GLN A 96 -29.65 16.29 8.40
N LEU A 97 -30.33 17.41 8.10
CA LEU A 97 -31.18 18.13 9.05
C LEU A 97 -32.34 17.25 9.55
N ALA A 98 -33.04 16.54 8.66
CA ALA A 98 -34.11 15.63 9.02
C ALA A 98 -33.65 14.45 9.92
N ASN A 99 -32.39 14.03 9.78
CA ASN A 99 -31.79 12.95 10.57
C ASN A 99 -31.06 13.44 11.82
N SER A 100 -30.95 14.76 12.05
CA SER A 100 -30.27 15.34 13.21
C SER A 100 -31.03 15.15 14.54
N GLY A 101 -32.32 14.83 14.48
CA GLY A 101 -33.20 14.75 15.65
C GLY A 101 -33.57 16.11 16.26
N LEU A 102 -33.28 17.22 15.58
CA LEU A 102 -33.55 18.60 16.05
C LEU A 102 -34.94 19.14 15.68
N PHE A 103 -35.67 18.47 14.80
CA PHE A 103 -36.96 18.91 14.27
C PHE A 103 -38.09 17.99 14.74
N ASP A 104 -39.30 18.54 14.87
CA ASP A 104 -40.48 17.73 15.10
C ASP A 104 -40.86 16.89 13.85
N ASP A 105 -41.78 15.95 14.02
CA ASP A 105 -42.16 15.02 12.93
C ASP A 105 -42.71 15.74 11.69
N THR A 106 -43.35 16.91 11.84
CA THR A 106 -43.95 17.65 10.72
C THR A 106 -42.87 18.39 9.93
N ASP A 107 -42.02 19.13 10.63
CA ASP A 107 -40.88 19.83 10.03
C ASP A 107 -39.90 18.86 9.37
N ARG A 108 -39.71 17.68 9.99
CA ARG A 108 -38.91 16.60 9.44
C ARG A 108 -39.48 16.06 8.13
N GLU A 109 -40.79 15.77 8.07
CA GLU A 109 -41.42 15.24 6.87
C GLU A 109 -41.36 16.25 5.70
N ASP A 110 -41.50 17.54 5.99
CA ASP A 110 -41.41 18.60 4.99
C ASP A 110 -39.99 18.74 4.41
N LEU A 111 -38.96 18.66 5.25
CA LEU A 111 -37.57 18.61 4.79
C LEU A 111 -37.32 17.42 3.84
N LEU A 112 -37.85 16.24 4.16
CA LEU A 112 -37.71 15.04 3.33
C LEU A 112 -38.47 15.17 2.00
N LYS A 113 -39.67 15.75 2.00
CA LYS A 113 -40.43 16.05 0.77
C LYS A 113 -39.69 17.05 -0.12
N GLU A 114 -39.08 18.08 0.47
CA GLU A 114 -38.22 19.02 -0.24
C GLU A 114 -37.01 18.31 -0.85
N THR A 115 -36.33 17.41 -0.12
CA THR A 115 -35.22 16.61 -0.64
C THR A 115 -35.64 15.85 -1.90
N VAL A 116 -36.80 15.17 -1.88
CA VAL A 116 -37.31 14.46 -3.06
C VAL A 116 -37.54 15.40 -4.24
N LYS A 117 -38.04 16.62 -4.01
CA LYS A 117 -38.25 17.64 -5.05
C LYS A 117 -36.91 18.10 -5.64
N PHE A 118 -35.95 18.45 -4.80
CA PHE A 118 -34.63 18.91 -5.25
C PHE A 118 -33.87 17.81 -6.00
N SER A 119 -33.84 16.59 -5.47
CA SER A 119 -33.24 15.43 -6.15
C SER A 119 -33.84 15.19 -7.53
N LYS A 120 -35.15 15.32 -7.70
CA LYS A 120 -35.80 15.19 -9.03
C LYS A 120 -35.37 16.29 -9.99
N LYS A 121 -35.26 17.54 -9.53
CA LYS A 121 -34.77 18.65 -10.36
C LYS A 121 -33.33 18.38 -10.82
N ALA A 122 -32.44 18.03 -9.90
CA ALA A 122 -31.03 17.73 -10.19
C ALA A 122 -30.89 16.56 -11.19
N VAL A 123 -31.59 15.43 -10.95
CA VAL A 123 -31.59 14.27 -11.85
C VAL A 123 -32.04 14.65 -13.26
N ASN A 124 -33.11 15.43 -13.40
CA ASN A 124 -33.63 15.83 -14.70
C ASN A 124 -32.64 16.69 -15.48
N ILE A 125 -31.87 17.53 -14.79
CA ILE A 125 -30.84 18.36 -15.41
C ILE A 125 -29.64 17.49 -15.82
N TYR A 126 -29.11 16.66 -14.91
CA TYR A 126 -27.99 15.76 -15.23
C TYR A 126 -28.30 14.76 -16.34
N ALA A 127 -29.56 14.32 -16.46
CA ALA A 127 -30.00 13.44 -17.53
C ALA A 127 -29.99 14.11 -18.91
N LYS A 128 -30.15 15.44 -18.96
CA LYS A 128 -30.12 16.24 -20.20
C LYS A 128 -28.72 16.72 -20.58
N SER A 129 -27.75 16.60 -19.68
CA SER A 129 -26.37 17.03 -19.90
C SER A 129 -25.41 15.84 -20.11
N GLN A 130 -24.13 16.13 -20.39
CA GLN A 130 -23.08 15.11 -20.47
C GLN A 130 -22.73 14.47 -19.12
N MET A 131 -23.40 14.84 -18.03
CA MET A 131 -23.15 14.32 -16.68
C MET A 131 -23.99 13.08 -16.34
N LYS A 132 -24.60 12.45 -17.35
CA LYS A 132 -25.25 11.15 -17.20
C LYS A 132 -24.21 10.13 -16.72
N GLU A 133 -24.54 9.45 -15.62
CA GLU A 133 -23.64 8.49 -14.95
C GLU A 133 -22.41 9.14 -14.30
N SER A 134 -22.58 10.30 -13.67
CA SER A 134 -21.58 10.93 -12.80
C SER A 134 -21.82 10.63 -11.32
N GLU A 135 -20.84 10.93 -10.46
CA GLU A 135 -21.01 10.85 -9.01
C GLU A 135 -22.14 11.78 -8.50
N TRP A 136 -22.26 12.97 -9.06
CA TRP A 136 -23.35 13.90 -8.77
C TRP A 136 -24.72 13.28 -9.09
N HIS A 137 -24.82 12.56 -10.21
CA HIS A 137 -26.04 11.86 -10.59
C HIS A 137 -26.39 10.72 -9.60
N ILE A 138 -25.39 9.99 -9.08
CA ILE A 138 -25.58 8.99 -8.02
C ILE A 138 -26.13 9.66 -6.77
N ARG A 139 -25.47 10.72 -6.29
CA ARG A 139 -25.86 11.45 -5.07
C ARG A 139 -27.31 11.94 -5.12
N SER A 140 -27.74 12.48 -6.26
CA SER A 140 -29.13 12.93 -6.42
C SER A 140 -30.13 11.77 -6.33
N PHE A 141 -29.85 10.61 -6.95
CA PHE A 141 -30.70 9.43 -6.80
C PHE A 141 -30.70 8.87 -5.38
N MET A 142 -29.54 8.85 -4.73
CA MET A 142 -29.39 8.39 -3.35
C MET A 142 -30.22 9.24 -2.39
N ALA A 143 -30.02 10.57 -2.41
CA ALA A 143 -30.71 11.50 -1.51
C ALA A 143 -32.24 11.40 -1.65
N GLY A 144 -32.74 11.41 -2.89
CA GLY A 144 -34.18 11.28 -3.14
C GLY A 144 -34.73 9.90 -2.77
N GLY A 145 -33.96 8.83 -3.01
CA GLY A 145 -34.32 7.48 -2.63
C GLY A 145 -34.37 7.26 -1.12
N GLU A 146 -33.36 7.76 -0.40
CA GLU A 146 -33.28 7.71 1.07
C GLU A 146 -34.41 8.52 1.71
N ALA A 147 -34.68 9.74 1.22
CA ALA A 147 -35.80 10.52 1.71
C ALA A 147 -37.16 9.81 1.54
N LEU A 148 -37.35 9.09 0.43
CA LEU A 148 -38.56 8.27 0.20
C LEU A 148 -38.66 7.07 1.16
N VAL A 149 -37.52 6.45 1.52
CA VAL A 149 -37.47 5.39 2.55
C VAL A 149 -37.85 5.96 3.92
N GLU A 150 -37.32 7.14 4.26
CA GLU A 150 -37.59 7.80 5.55
C GLU A 150 -39.06 8.19 5.74
N ILE A 151 -39.76 8.62 4.68
CA ILE A 151 -41.22 8.88 4.72
C ILE A 151 -42.06 7.61 4.43
N HIS A 152 -41.42 6.45 4.35
CA HIS A 152 -42.05 5.13 4.18
C HIS A 152 -42.77 4.92 2.83
N ASP A 153 -42.43 5.71 1.80
CA ASP A 153 -42.89 5.51 0.41
C ASP A 153 -41.94 4.57 -0.34
N TYR A 154 -41.86 3.33 0.13
CA TYR A 154 -40.93 2.32 -0.37
C TYR A 154 -41.12 1.99 -1.86
N LYS A 155 -42.36 2.11 -2.37
CA LYS A 155 -42.67 1.85 -3.78
C LYS A 155 -42.06 2.90 -4.69
N LYS A 156 -42.09 4.18 -4.30
CA LYS A 156 -41.40 5.24 -5.07
C LYS A 156 -39.89 5.22 -4.85
N ALA A 157 -39.42 4.74 -3.70
CA ALA A 157 -37.98 4.65 -3.40
C ALA A 157 -37.23 3.62 -4.27
N GLU A 158 -37.90 2.56 -4.74
CA GLU A 158 -37.26 1.45 -5.47
C GLU A 158 -36.47 1.92 -6.71
N GLU A 159 -37.11 2.71 -7.57
CA GLU A 159 -36.56 3.15 -8.86
C GLU A 159 -35.28 4.01 -8.75
N PRO A 160 -35.27 5.11 -7.97
CA PRO A 160 -34.07 5.93 -7.81
C PRO A 160 -32.93 5.14 -7.16
N LEU A 161 -33.21 4.30 -6.15
CA LEU A 161 -32.18 3.50 -5.50
C LEU A 161 -31.58 2.43 -6.42
N LEU A 162 -32.39 1.80 -7.28
CA LEU A 162 -31.89 0.88 -8.31
C LEU A 162 -30.99 1.57 -9.32
N LYS A 163 -31.31 2.79 -9.73
CA LYS A 163 -30.44 3.59 -10.60
C LYS A 163 -29.15 3.96 -9.89
N ALA A 164 -29.23 4.42 -8.64
CA ALA A 164 -28.05 4.75 -7.84
C ALA A 164 -27.11 3.54 -7.71
N TYR A 165 -27.67 2.36 -7.37
CA TYR A 165 -26.94 1.10 -7.28
C TYR A 165 -26.20 0.72 -8.58
N ARG A 166 -26.89 0.83 -9.73
CA ARG A 166 -26.31 0.43 -11.03
C ARG A 166 -25.17 1.37 -11.44
N ILE A 167 -25.39 2.67 -11.30
CA ILE A 167 -24.41 3.69 -11.68
C ILE A 167 -23.21 3.64 -10.70
N SER A 168 -23.45 3.50 -9.41
CA SER A 168 -22.36 3.39 -8.43
C SER A 168 -21.52 2.13 -8.67
N HIS A 169 -22.15 1.02 -9.07
CA HIS A 169 -21.43 -0.20 -9.41
C HIS A 169 -20.58 -0.04 -10.66
N SER A 170 -21.11 0.55 -11.73
CA SER A 170 -20.37 0.76 -12.99
C SER A 170 -19.19 1.71 -12.80
N LEU A 171 -19.37 2.77 -12.00
CA LEU A 171 -18.32 3.74 -11.67
C LEU A 171 -17.36 3.27 -10.57
N LYS A 172 -17.54 2.04 -10.05
CA LYS A 172 -16.72 1.49 -8.97
C LYS A 172 -16.73 2.33 -7.69
N LYS A 173 -17.83 3.02 -7.41
CA LYS A 173 -18.01 3.80 -6.19
C LYS A 173 -18.61 2.90 -5.11
N TRP A 174 -17.76 2.16 -4.41
CA TRP A 174 -18.18 1.10 -3.47
C TRP A 174 -18.99 1.65 -2.30
N ARG A 175 -18.65 2.82 -1.77
CA ARG A 175 -19.42 3.49 -0.69
C ARG A 175 -20.90 3.67 -1.07
N TYR A 176 -21.17 4.21 -2.26
CA TYR A 176 -22.54 4.39 -2.73
C TYR A 176 -23.22 3.07 -3.08
N SER A 177 -22.49 2.10 -3.65
CA SER A 177 -23.04 0.77 -3.97
C SER A 177 -23.46 0.02 -2.70
N MET A 178 -22.67 0.14 -1.63
CA MET A 178 -22.97 -0.37 -0.30
C MET A 178 -24.22 0.31 0.27
N LYS A 179 -24.25 1.66 0.32
CA LYS A 179 -25.40 2.41 0.87
C LYS A 179 -26.68 2.17 0.07
N ALA A 180 -26.62 2.11 -1.26
CA ALA A 180 -27.77 1.78 -2.10
C ALA A 180 -28.29 0.37 -1.81
N SER A 181 -27.39 -0.60 -1.60
CA SER A 181 -27.76 -1.98 -1.23
C SER A 181 -28.46 -2.02 0.13
N GLU A 182 -27.97 -1.27 1.11
CA GLU A 182 -28.60 -1.13 2.43
C GLU A 182 -30.03 -0.60 2.33
N LEU A 183 -30.24 0.50 1.61
CA LEU A 183 -31.56 1.10 1.44
C LEU A 183 -32.51 0.18 0.63
N LEU A 184 -32.00 -0.53 -0.38
CA LEU A 184 -32.78 -1.51 -1.12
C LEU A 184 -33.19 -2.71 -0.25
N ILE A 185 -32.37 -3.13 0.71
CA ILE A 185 -32.77 -4.14 1.71
C ILE A 185 -33.97 -3.64 2.50
N ALA A 186 -33.96 -2.40 2.99
CA ALA A 186 -35.09 -1.81 3.71
C ALA A 186 -36.36 -1.77 2.84
N VAL A 187 -36.24 -1.28 1.60
CA VAL A 187 -37.35 -1.24 0.63
C VAL A 187 -37.96 -2.62 0.38
N TYR A 188 -37.14 -3.63 0.06
CA TYR A 188 -37.66 -4.97 -0.25
C TYR A 188 -38.13 -5.74 0.98
N THR A 189 -37.64 -5.40 2.17
CA THR A 189 -38.19 -5.92 3.43
C THR A 189 -39.61 -5.39 3.63
N ALA A 190 -39.84 -4.09 3.47
CA ALA A 190 -41.17 -3.50 3.58
C ALA A 190 -42.13 -4.02 2.49
N LEU A 191 -41.63 -4.24 1.28
CA LEU A 191 -42.39 -4.83 0.16
C LEU A 191 -42.54 -6.36 0.22
N ARG A 192 -42.02 -7.02 1.27
CA ARG A 192 -42.09 -8.48 1.49
C ARG A 192 -41.52 -9.31 0.33
N ASN A 193 -40.38 -8.90 -0.22
CA ASN A 193 -39.68 -9.61 -1.29
C ASN A 193 -38.37 -10.23 -0.78
N ASP A 194 -38.48 -11.41 -0.16
CA ASP A 194 -37.37 -12.09 0.50
C ASP A 194 -36.22 -12.46 -0.45
N SER A 195 -36.54 -12.80 -1.71
CA SER A 195 -35.53 -13.12 -2.72
C SER A 195 -34.63 -11.92 -3.02
N LYS A 196 -35.23 -10.73 -3.20
CA LYS A 196 -34.47 -9.50 -3.41
C LYS A 196 -33.72 -9.06 -2.14
N VAL A 197 -34.31 -9.22 -0.95
CA VAL A 197 -33.61 -8.97 0.32
C VAL A 197 -32.32 -9.79 0.42
N LYS A 198 -32.40 -11.11 0.15
CA LYS A 198 -31.23 -11.99 0.18
C LYS A 198 -30.17 -11.57 -0.84
N PHE A 199 -30.58 -11.17 -2.04
CA PHE A 199 -29.67 -10.69 -3.08
C PHE A 199 -28.92 -9.42 -2.62
N TYR A 200 -29.64 -8.39 -2.19
CA TYR A 200 -29.00 -7.11 -1.81
C TYR A 200 -28.20 -7.20 -0.51
N ARG A 201 -28.52 -8.14 0.39
CA ARG A 201 -27.65 -8.46 1.54
C ARG A 201 -26.30 -9.00 1.10
N GLY A 202 -26.28 -9.94 0.15
CA GLY A 202 -25.03 -10.43 -0.44
C GLY A 202 -24.25 -9.32 -1.17
N SER A 203 -24.95 -8.44 -1.91
CA SER A 203 -24.31 -7.27 -2.54
C SER A 203 -23.73 -6.31 -1.52
N TYR A 204 -24.44 -6.01 -0.43
CA TYR A 204 -23.97 -5.15 0.65
C TYR A 204 -22.67 -5.69 1.26
N ASP A 205 -22.64 -6.97 1.64
CA ASP A 205 -21.46 -7.59 2.25
C ASP A 205 -20.24 -7.53 1.31
N ASN A 206 -20.44 -7.77 0.01
CA ASN A 206 -19.39 -7.67 -0.99
C ASN A 206 -18.87 -6.23 -1.12
N TYR A 207 -19.75 -5.24 -1.29
CA TYR A 207 -19.33 -3.84 -1.43
C TYR A 207 -18.73 -3.27 -0.15
N LYS A 208 -19.16 -3.73 1.03
CA LYS A 208 -18.55 -3.38 2.30
C LYS A 208 -17.09 -3.82 2.35
N ALA A 209 -16.81 -5.08 2.01
CA ALA A 209 -15.43 -5.58 1.94
C ALA A 209 -14.58 -4.80 0.91
N MET A 210 -15.16 -4.41 -0.22
CA MET A 210 -14.47 -3.60 -1.24
C MET A 210 -14.21 -2.16 -0.77
N TYR A 211 -15.16 -1.54 -0.07
CA TYR A 211 -15.03 -0.19 0.48
C TYR A 211 -13.97 -0.16 1.59
N GLU A 212 -14.00 -1.10 2.53
CA GLU A 212 -12.99 -1.22 3.59
C GLU A 212 -11.59 -1.45 3.02
N ALA A 213 -11.46 -2.23 1.95
CA ALA A 213 -10.20 -2.41 1.25
C ALA A 213 -9.71 -1.14 0.53
N GLN A 214 -10.63 -0.36 -0.06
CA GLN A 214 -10.30 0.90 -0.74
C GLN A 214 -9.84 1.97 0.24
N ASP A 215 -10.51 2.11 1.39
CA ASP A 215 -10.19 3.09 2.43
C ASP A 215 -8.75 2.92 2.96
N VAL A 216 -8.33 1.67 3.18
CA VAL A 216 -6.95 1.35 3.58
C VAL A 216 -5.94 1.74 2.49
N VAL A 217 -6.28 1.55 1.21
CA VAL A 217 -5.40 1.91 0.08
C VAL A 217 -5.30 3.42 -0.08
N GLU A 218 -6.41 4.16 0.06
CA GLU A 218 -6.42 5.62 -0.01
C GLU A 218 -5.59 6.23 1.12
N ALA A 219 -5.78 5.77 2.36
CA ALA A 219 -4.98 6.23 3.51
C ALA A 219 -3.47 5.98 3.31
N GLN A 220 -3.09 4.82 2.77
CA GLN A 220 -1.69 4.53 2.46
C GLN A 220 -1.15 5.41 1.31
N THR A 221 -1.97 5.68 0.30
CA THR A 221 -1.59 6.51 -0.85
C THR A 221 -1.35 7.96 -0.43
N GLU A 222 -2.21 8.54 0.41
CA GLU A 222 -2.02 9.88 0.97
C GLU A 222 -0.72 9.98 1.77
N GLN A 223 -0.41 8.95 2.56
CA GLN A 223 0.83 8.91 3.33
C GLN A 223 2.07 8.87 2.41
N ILE A 224 2.02 8.10 1.32
CA ILE A 224 3.10 8.05 0.32
C ILE A 224 3.25 9.40 -0.39
N GLN A 225 2.14 10.05 -0.76
CA GLN A 225 2.17 11.36 -1.41
C GLN A 225 2.76 12.45 -0.51
N LYS A 226 2.43 12.45 0.79
CA LYS A 226 3.06 13.35 1.77
C LYS A 226 4.57 13.14 1.84
N LEU A 227 5.01 11.88 1.93
CA LEU A 227 6.44 11.56 1.97
C LEU A 227 7.16 11.95 0.67
N ASP A 228 6.53 11.79 -0.50
CA ASP A 228 7.08 12.21 -1.80
C ASP A 228 7.20 13.74 -1.90
N GLN A 229 6.18 14.49 -1.46
CA GLN A 229 6.24 15.95 -1.39
C GLN A 229 7.34 16.44 -0.45
N GLU A 230 7.44 15.87 0.75
CA GLU A 230 8.51 16.20 1.70
C GLU A 230 9.89 15.91 1.10
N SER A 231 10.04 14.78 0.40
CA SER A 231 11.28 14.44 -0.28
C SER A 231 11.62 15.45 -1.39
N LYS A 232 10.64 15.87 -2.20
CA LYS A 232 10.85 16.86 -3.27
C LYS A 232 11.27 18.23 -2.74
N ILE A 233 10.59 18.73 -1.71
CA ILE A 233 10.94 19.99 -1.04
C ILE A 233 12.37 19.92 -0.50
N LYS A 234 12.74 18.80 0.12
CA LYS A 234 14.07 18.60 0.68
C LYS A 234 15.17 18.57 -0.41
N THR A 235 14.90 17.96 -1.56
CA THR A 235 15.84 17.94 -2.70
C THR A 235 16.03 19.34 -3.28
N GLN A 236 14.95 20.10 -3.51
CA GLN A 236 15.03 21.47 -4.01
C GLN A 236 15.81 22.38 -3.04
N ALA A 237 15.59 22.23 -1.73
CA ALA A 237 16.34 22.97 -0.72
C ALA A 237 17.85 22.65 -0.76
N LEU A 238 18.22 21.38 -1.01
CA LEU A 238 19.63 21.00 -1.18
C LEU A 238 20.24 21.59 -2.45
N GLU A 239 19.50 21.58 -3.57
CA GLU A 239 19.95 22.15 -4.84
C GLU A 239 20.18 23.66 -4.71
N GLU A 240 19.23 24.42 -4.14
CA GLU A 240 19.41 25.84 -3.87
C GLU A 240 20.63 26.10 -2.98
N GLN A 241 20.83 25.27 -1.96
CA GLN A 241 21.96 25.42 -1.05
C GLN A 241 23.29 25.18 -1.76
N SER A 242 23.36 24.19 -2.66
CA SER A 242 24.55 23.90 -3.45
C SER A 242 24.90 25.06 -4.39
N LEU A 243 23.89 25.64 -5.06
CA LEU A 243 24.06 26.78 -5.95
C LEU A 243 24.50 28.04 -5.18
N ARG A 244 23.98 28.27 -3.97
CA ARG A 244 24.41 29.38 -3.11
C ARG A 244 25.88 29.27 -2.72
N LEU A 245 26.34 28.08 -2.35
CA LEU A 245 27.74 27.81 -1.98
C LEU A 245 28.68 28.02 -3.18
N GLU A 246 28.28 27.60 -4.37
CA GLU A 246 29.07 27.80 -5.59
C GLU A 246 29.21 29.29 -5.95
N ASN A 247 28.13 30.05 -5.87
CA ASN A 247 28.15 31.50 -6.10
C ASN A 247 29.01 32.25 -5.08
N GLU A 248 28.99 31.84 -3.81
CA GLU A 248 29.87 32.42 -2.78
C GLU A 248 31.34 32.14 -3.06
N ARG A 249 31.67 30.94 -3.56
CA ARG A 249 33.03 30.57 -3.96
C ARG A 249 33.55 31.42 -5.13
N LEU A 250 32.71 31.62 -6.14
CA LEU A 250 33.03 32.47 -7.30
C LEU A 250 33.28 33.92 -6.88
N ARG A 251 32.45 34.48 -5.99
CA ARG A 251 32.65 35.84 -5.45
C ARG A 251 33.95 35.97 -4.67
N ALA A 252 34.31 34.95 -3.88
CA ALA A 252 35.57 34.97 -3.14
C ALA A 252 36.80 34.99 -4.07
N GLN A 253 36.75 34.27 -5.19
CA GLN A 253 37.83 34.28 -6.19
C GLN A 253 37.96 35.64 -6.88
N GLN A 254 36.85 36.29 -7.21
CA GLN A 254 36.87 37.64 -7.81
C GLN A 254 37.50 38.68 -6.88
N VAL A 255 37.16 38.63 -5.59
CA VAL A 255 37.74 39.54 -4.59
C VAL A 255 39.25 39.29 -4.42
N GLU A 256 39.70 38.04 -4.50
CA GLU A 256 41.12 37.70 -4.42
C GLU A 256 41.92 38.24 -5.62
N GLU A 257 41.35 38.15 -6.83
CA GLU A 257 41.93 38.75 -8.04
C GLU A 257 42.00 40.27 -7.95
N GLU A 258 40.94 40.93 -7.46
CA GLU A 258 40.92 42.38 -7.25
C GLU A 258 41.98 42.83 -6.22
N LEU A 259 42.12 42.08 -5.12
CA LEU A 259 43.11 42.36 -4.08
C LEU A 259 44.55 42.24 -4.63
N TYR A 260 44.80 41.26 -5.49
CA TYR A 260 46.10 41.06 -6.14
C TYR A 260 46.44 42.22 -7.09
N GLN A 261 45.46 42.71 -7.86
CA GLN A 261 45.64 43.87 -8.74
C GLN A 261 45.87 45.17 -7.95
N GLU A 262 45.20 45.33 -6.82
CA GLU A 262 45.37 46.50 -5.96
C GLU A 262 46.75 46.54 -5.29
N GLN A 263 47.27 45.37 -4.87
CA GLN A 263 48.61 45.25 -4.29
C GLN A 263 49.72 45.66 -5.29
N LEU A 264 49.57 45.31 -6.57
CA LEU A 264 50.49 45.77 -7.62
C LEU A 264 50.47 47.31 -7.77
N ARG A 265 49.28 47.92 -7.69
CA ARG A 265 49.11 49.38 -7.79
C ARG A 265 49.74 50.12 -6.62
N ASN A 266 49.65 49.56 -5.43
CA ASN A 266 50.08 50.20 -4.19
C ASN A 266 51.61 50.13 -3.96
N GLN A 267 52.35 49.29 -4.69
CA GLN A 267 53.83 49.28 -4.65
C GLN A 267 54.48 50.52 -5.31
N LEU A 268 53.75 51.31 -6.10
CA LEU A 268 54.33 52.40 -6.91
C LEU A 268 54.44 53.76 -6.20
N LEU A 269 53.85 53.97 -5.01
CA LEU A 269 53.56 55.34 -4.51
C LEU A 269 54.22 55.79 -3.19
N ILE A 270 54.88 54.89 -2.45
CA ILE A 270 55.14 55.01 -0.99
C ILE A 270 56.48 55.58 -0.46
N GLY A 271 56.73 56.90 -0.34
CA GLY A 271 57.69 57.46 0.65
C GLY A 271 57.14 58.72 1.33
N GLY A 272 57.29 59.05 2.61
CA GLY A 272 57.83 58.43 3.83
C GLY A 272 57.82 59.52 4.93
N GLY A 273 57.02 59.37 6.01
CA GLY A 273 56.98 60.36 7.13
C GLY A 273 55.67 60.41 7.92
N ALA A 274 54.52 60.68 7.27
CA ALA A 274 53.19 60.53 7.89
C ALA A 274 52.74 59.05 8.05
N VAL A 275 53.56 58.15 7.49
CA VAL A 275 53.30 56.73 7.30
C VAL A 275 53.30 55.93 8.61
N ILE A 276 54.10 56.30 9.61
CA ILE A 276 54.25 55.48 10.83
C ILE A 276 53.03 55.61 11.76
N GLY A 277 52.52 56.82 11.96
CA GLY A 277 51.31 57.05 12.78
C GLY A 277 50.06 56.45 12.14
N ILE A 278 49.94 56.58 10.81
CA ILE A 278 48.88 55.97 10.02
C ILE A 278 49.04 54.43 10.00
N LEU A 279 50.25 53.87 9.90
CA LEU A 279 50.51 52.43 10.01
C LEU A 279 50.17 51.87 11.39
N LEU A 280 50.47 52.57 12.48
CA LEU A 280 50.12 52.12 13.83
C LEU A 280 48.60 52.14 14.05
N LEU A 281 47.90 53.15 13.51
CA LEU A 281 46.44 53.21 13.57
C LEU A 281 45.80 52.15 12.66
N ILE A 282 46.34 51.94 11.45
CA ILE A 282 45.92 50.90 10.51
C ILE A 282 46.18 49.50 11.08
N THR A 283 47.32 49.25 11.73
CA THR A 283 47.62 47.95 12.35
C THR A 283 46.74 47.70 13.56
N LEU A 284 46.43 48.71 14.38
CA LEU A 284 45.48 48.59 15.50
C LEU A 284 44.05 48.34 15.01
N VAL A 285 43.58 49.10 14.02
CA VAL A 285 42.26 48.90 13.39
C VAL A 285 42.20 47.54 12.70
N SER A 286 43.23 47.15 11.97
CA SER A 286 43.35 45.83 11.33
C SER A 286 43.36 44.70 12.36
N PHE A 287 44.01 44.89 13.52
CA PHE A 287 44.05 43.90 14.59
C PHE A 287 42.66 43.71 15.23
N VAL A 288 41.93 44.81 15.49
CA VAL A 288 40.55 44.75 16.00
C VAL A 288 39.60 44.13 14.98
N TYR A 289 39.77 44.46 13.70
CA TYR A 289 38.99 43.88 12.60
C TYR A 289 39.28 42.38 12.46
N ALA A 290 40.56 41.98 12.48
CA ALA A 290 40.99 40.59 12.46
C ALA A 290 40.44 39.80 13.66
N ARG A 291 40.40 40.38 14.86
CA ARG A 291 39.80 39.72 16.04
C ARG A 291 38.29 39.53 15.90
N ARG A 292 37.55 40.51 15.35
CA ARG A 292 36.11 40.38 15.09
C ARG A 292 35.82 39.38 13.97
N ALA A 293 36.60 39.41 12.89
CA ALA A 293 36.54 38.45 11.79
C ALA A 293 36.83 37.03 12.28
N ASN A 294 37.88 36.83 13.09
CA ASN A 294 38.22 35.53 13.65
C ASN A 294 37.13 34.98 14.60
N LYS A 295 36.43 35.83 15.36
CA LYS A 295 35.27 35.41 16.16
C LYS A 295 34.08 34.98 15.29
N LYS A 296 33.83 35.67 14.17
CA LYS A 296 32.76 35.29 13.23
C LYS A 296 33.11 33.98 12.50
N LEU A 297 34.36 33.84 12.08
CA LEU A 297 34.90 32.64 11.41
C LEU A 297 34.83 31.40 12.32
N THR A 298 35.19 31.53 13.60
CA THR A 298 35.12 30.42 14.56
C THR A 298 33.68 30.00 14.86
N LYS A 299 32.73 30.94 14.89
CA LYS A 299 31.30 30.62 15.02
C LYS A 299 30.77 29.87 13.78
N GLN A 300 31.10 30.36 12.58
CA GLN A 300 30.72 29.71 11.32
C GLN A 300 31.35 28.32 11.18
N LYS A 301 32.62 28.15 11.59
CA LYS A 301 33.30 26.85 11.57
C LYS A 301 32.60 25.82 12.47
N ARG A 302 32.16 26.22 13.67
CA ARG A 302 31.37 25.36 14.57
C ARG A 302 30.00 25.01 13.99
N GLU A 303 29.34 25.93 13.29
CA GLU A 303 28.07 25.66 12.58
C GLU A 303 28.26 24.71 11.39
N ILE A 304 29.39 24.81 10.68
CA ILE A 304 29.73 23.88 9.59
C ILE A 304 30.05 22.49 10.16
N GLU A 305 30.82 22.41 11.25
CA GLU A 305 31.12 21.14 11.93
C GLU A 305 29.84 20.46 12.43
N SER A 306 28.93 21.19 13.08
CA SER A 306 27.66 20.62 13.56
C SER A 306 26.73 20.18 12.41
N LYS A 307 26.69 20.95 11.31
CA LYS A 307 25.96 20.57 10.10
C LYS A 307 26.57 19.35 9.41
N ASN A 308 27.90 19.24 9.35
CA ASN A 308 28.59 18.08 8.79
C ASN A 308 28.36 16.82 9.63
N GLU A 309 28.36 16.94 10.95
CA GLU A 309 27.99 15.84 11.84
C GLU A 309 26.53 15.40 11.63
N LEU A 310 25.60 16.35 11.48
CA LEU A 310 24.20 16.05 11.19
C LEU A 310 24.03 15.38 9.82
N LEU A 311 24.71 15.87 8.78
CA LEU A 311 24.71 15.26 7.45
C LEU A 311 25.30 13.86 7.46
N GLN A 312 26.38 13.62 8.21
CA GLN A 312 26.91 12.27 8.39
C GLN A 312 25.92 11.36 9.12
N LYS A 313 25.23 11.84 10.16
CA LYS A 313 24.19 11.08 10.85
C LYS A 313 23.02 10.75 9.93
N GLN A 314 22.55 11.72 9.14
CA GLN A 314 21.47 11.51 8.17
C GLN A 314 21.90 10.56 7.05
N GLY A 315 23.12 10.69 6.54
CA GLY A 315 23.67 9.79 5.53
C GLY A 315 23.76 8.34 6.03
N LYS A 316 24.20 8.14 7.28
CA LYS A 316 24.20 6.83 7.94
C LYS A 316 22.79 6.27 8.11
N ALA A 317 21.83 7.10 8.54
CA ALA A 317 20.44 6.68 8.71
C ALA A 317 19.78 6.31 7.37
N LEU A 318 20.06 7.08 6.31
CA LEU A 318 19.57 6.81 4.96
C LEU A 318 20.17 5.53 4.39
N GLN A 319 21.48 5.32 4.58
CA GLN A 319 22.13 4.08 4.16
C GLN A 319 21.54 2.88 4.89
N LEU A 320 21.34 2.99 6.21
CA LEU A 320 20.72 1.93 7.01
C LEU A 320 19.27 1.63 6.55
N ALA A 321 18.50 2.66 6.23
CA ALA A 321 17.14 2.49 5.71
C ALA A 321 17.14 1.80 4.33
N LYS A 322 18.09 2.16 3.46
CA LYS A 322 18.28 1.53 2.15
C LYS A 322 18.71 0.08 2.27
N ASP A 323 19.70 -0.21 3.10
CA ASP A 323 20.18 -1.57 3.34
C ASP A 323 19.06 -2.46 3.90
N LYS A 324 18.24 -1.92 4.81
CA LYS A 324 17.08 -2.63 5.36
C LYS A 324 15.99 -2.88 4.31
N SER A 325 15.73 -1.91 3.44
CA SER A 325 14.79 -2.07 2.31
C SER A 325 15.27 -3.16 1.35
N ASP A 326 16.57 -3.15 1.04
CA ASP A 326 17.21 -4.13 0.16
C ASP A 326 17.17 -5.54 0.76
N GLU A 327 17.47 -5.67 2.05
CA GLU A 327 17.37 -6.93 2.78
C GLU A 327 15.94 -7.49 2.75
N LEU A 328 14.92 -6.66 3.00
CA LEU A 328 13.52 -7.08 2.96
C LEU A 328 13.09 -7.53 1.57
N LEU A 329 13.54 -6.84 0.51
CA LEU A 329 13.22 -7.24 -0.86
C LEU A 329 13.86 -8.59 -1.21
N LEU A 330 15.11 -8.81 -0.78
CA LEU A 330 15.83 -10.08 -0.98
C LEU A 330 15.28 -11.24 -0.14
N ASN A 331 14.53 -10.95 0.93
CA ASN A 331 13.81 -11.97 1.69
C ASN A 331 12.54 -12.48 0.97
N ILE A 332 12.05 -11.75 -0.04
CA ILE A 332 10.82 -12.07 -0.78
C ILE A 332 11.13 -12.56 -2.19
N LEU A 333 12.10 -11.93 -2.86
CA LEU A 333 12.46 -12.24 -4.24
C LEU A 333 13.90 -12.72 -4.32
N PRO A 334 14.19 -13.69 -5.21
CA PRO A 334 15.57 -14.04 -5.52
C PRO A 334 16.38 -12.83 -5.99
N LYS A 335 17.67 -12.79 -5.67
CA LYS A 335 18.53 -11.62 -5.90
C LYS A 335 18.46 -11.07 -7.33
N SER A 336 18.62 -11.92 -8.34
CA SER A 336 18.60 -11.51 -9.75
C SER A 336 17.24 -10.92 -10.16
N ILE A 337 16.15 -11.43 -9.60
CA ILE A 337 14.78 -10.98 -9.86
C ILE A 337 14.52 -9.63 -9.17
N ALA A 338 15.01 -9.47 -7.93
CA ALA A 338 14.94 -8.21 -7.19
C ALA A 338 15.73 -7.09 -7.89
N GLU A 339 16.91 -7.39 -8.43
CA GLU A 339 17.73 -6.45 -9.19
C GLU A 339 17.04 -6.03 -10.49
N GLU A 340 16.51 -6.98 -11.26
CA GLU A 340 15.76 -6.67 -12.49
C GLU A 340 14.52 -5.82 -12.21
N LEU A 341 13.78 -6.13 -11.13
CA LEU A 341 12.60 -5.37 -10.73
C LEU A 341 12.94 -3.94 -10.31
N LYS A 342 14.05 -3.74 -9.59
CA LYS A 342 14.56 -2.41 -9.21
C LYS A 342 14.97 -1.58 -10.42
N GLU A 343 15.63 -2.20 -11.39
CA GLU A 343 16.14 -1.49 -12.57
C GLU A 343 15.03 -1.17 -13.58
N LYS A 344 14.13 -2.12 -13.84
CA LYS A 344 13.16 -2.05 -14.95
C LYS A 344 11.72 -1.83 -14.52
N GLY A 345 11.42 -1.89 -13.22
CA GLY A 345 10.06 -1.79 -12.66
C GLY A 345 9.15 -2.98 -12.98
N LYS A 346 9.63 -3.98 -13.73
CA LYS A 346 8.92 -5.21 -14.10
C LYS A 346 9.91 -6.34 -14.36
N VAL A 347 9.47 -7.59 -14.19
CA VAL A 347 10.27 -8.79 -14.49
C VAL A 347 9.57 -9.56 -15.62
N ALA A 348 10.29 -9.86 -16.69
CA ALA A 348 9.75 -10.66 -17.79
C ALA A 348 9.68 -12.15 -17.40
N PRO A 349 8.62 -12.89 -17.78
CA PRO A 349 8.61 -14.34 -17.62
C PRO A 349 9.73 -15.00 -18.42
N LEU A 350 10.47 -15.91 -17.79
CA LEU A 350 11.60 -16.63 -18.38
C LEU A 350 11.30 -18.12 -18.47
N TYR A 351 11.66 -18.73 -19.60
CA TYR A 351 11.53 -20.16 -19.82
C TYR A 351 12.80 -20.90 -19.38
N TYR A 352 12.63 -21.92 -18.54
CA TYR A 352 13.70 -22.77 -18.04
C TYR A 352 13.46 -24.21 -18.52
N PRO A 353 14.33 -24.78 -19.36
CA PRO A 353 14.07 -26.07 -19.99
C PRO A 353 14.23 -27.26 -19.05
N LYS A 354 15.01 -27.13 -17.97
CA LYS A 354 15.31 -28.21 -17.02
C LYS A 354 15.36 -27.69 -15.59
N VAL A 355 14.24 -27.80 -14.89
CA VAL A 355 14.10 -27.41 -13.48
C VAL A 355 13.68 -28.63 -12.68
N THR A 356 14.36 -28.88 -11.55
CA THR A 356 13.99 -29.96 -10.63
C THR A 356 13.13 -29.39 -9.52
N ILE A 357 11.89 -29.85 -9.43
CA ILE A 357 10.86 -29.33 -8.54
C ILE A 357 10.62 -30.33 -7.42
N LEU A 358 10.67 -29.85 -6.18
CA LEU A 358 10.41 -30.61 -4.96
C LEU A 358 9.12 -30.10 -4.33
N PHE A 359 8.17 -31.02 -4.13
CA PHE A 359 6.95 -30.80 -3.37
C PHE A 359 6.94 -31.64 -2.10
N THR A 360 6.42 -31.06 -1.03
CA THR A 360 6.12 -31.80 0.20
C THR A 360 4.71 -31.51 0.69
N ASP A 361 4.18 -32.44 1.48
CA ASP A 361 2.88 -32.34 2.14
C ASP A 361 2.87 -33.15 3.44
N PHE A 362 2.12 -32.71 4.44
CA PHE A 362 1.98 -33.45 5.69
C PHE A 362 0.79 -34.41 5.60
N LYS A 363 1.08 -35.72 5.67
CA LYS A 363 0.05 -36.75 5.60
C LYS A 363 -0.95 -36.58 6.76
N GLY A 364 -2.23 -36.41 6.40
CA GLY A 364 -3.32 -36.33 7.36
C GLY A 364 -3.32 -35.07 8.21
N PHE A 365 -2.67 -33.99 7.74
CA PHE A 365 -2.53 -32.74 8.47
C PHE A 365 -3.84 -32.25 9.08
N THR A 366 -4.93 -32.17 8.31
CA THR A 366 -6.24 -31.70 8.80
C THR A 366 -6.72 -32.47 10.04
N LYS A 367 -6.55 -33.80 10.06
CA LYS A 367 -6.97 -34.65 11.20
C LYS A 367 -6.08 -34.43 12.42
N ILE A 368 -4.79 -34.27 12.20
CA ILE A 368 -3.81 -34.05 13.27
C ILE A 368 -3.97 -32.64 13.85
N ALA A 369 -4.14 -31.64 13.00
CA ALA A 369 -4.35 -30.23 13.33
C ALA A 369 -5.66 -30.03 14.12
N ALA A 370 -6.72 -30.77 13.83
CA ALA A 370 -7.97 -30.70 14.61
C ALA A 370 -7.80 -31.02 16.10
N ASN A 371 -6.72 -31.73 16.48
CA ASN A 371 -6.39 -32.07 17.86
C ASN A 371 -5.30 -31.16 18.47
N MET A 372 -4.99 -30.03 17.84
CA MET A 372 -3.97 -29.08 18.30
C MET A 372 -4.55 -27.66 18.38
N SER A 373 -3.98 -26.83 19.26
CA SER A 373 -4.33 -25.41 19.25
C SER A 373 -3.76 -24.71 17.99
N PRO A 374 -4.44 -23.69 17.44
CA PRO A 374 -3.91 -22.91 16.30
C PRO A 374 -2.49 -22.38 16.52
N LYS A 375 -2.19 -21.91 17.75
CA LYS A 375 -0.85 -21.44 18.12
C LYS A 375 0.21 -22.54 18.04
N GLU A 376 -0.13 -23.75 18.47
CA GLU A 376 0.78 -24.89 18.41
C GLU A 376 1.02 -25.34 16.97
N ILE A 377 -0.01 -25.34 16.12
CA ILE A 377 0.10 -25.68 14.69
C ILE A 377 1.04 -24.70 13.99
N ILE A 378 0.79 -23.39 14.13
CA ILE A 378 1.61 -22.34 13.51
C ILE A 378 3.06 -22.42 14.02
N GLY A 379 3.25 -22.65 15.32
CA GLY A 379 4.58 -22.79 15.92
C GLY A 379 5.37 -23.98 15.33
N GLN A 380 4.70 -25.12 15.13
CA GLN A 380 5.32 -26.32 14.55
C GLN A 380 5.64 -26.15 13.07
N LEU A 381 4.69 -25.64 12.27
CA LEU A 381 4.94 -25.33 10.86
C LEU A 381 6.11 -24.35 10.71
N GLY A 382 6.13 -23.29 11.52
CA GLY A 382 7.23 -22.32 11.53
C GLY A 382 8.58 -22.96 11.86
N GLN A 383 8.65 -23.88 12.82
CA GLN A 383 9.90 -24.57 13.16
C GLN A 383 10.37 -25.51 12.03
N LEU A 384 9.45 -26.31 11.47
CA LEU A 384 9.78 -27.26 10.41
C LEU A 384 10.16 -26.54 9.12
N PHE A 385 9.41 -25.52 8.71
CA PHE A 385 9.70 -24.75 7.49
C PHE A 385 10.99 -23.96 7.61
N ARG A 386 11.34 -23.40 8.77
CA ARG A 386 12.68 -22.79 8.95
C ARG A 386 13.80 -23.80 8.72
N ARG A 387 13.62 -25.04 9.22
CA ARG A 387 14.63 -26.09 9.01
C ARG A 387 14.66 -26.55 7.55
N PHE A 388 13.53 -26.56 6.86
CA PHE A 388 13.47 -26.85 5.42
C PHE A 388 14.12 -25.74 4.59
N ASP A 389 13.91 -24.47 4.94
CA ASP A 389 14.55 -23.30 4.31
C ASP A 389 16.08 -23.44 4.38
N GLU A 390 16.61 -23.81 5.55
CA GLU A 390 18.06 -24.06 5.76
C GLU A 390 18.59 -25.19 4.86
N ILE A 391 17.86 -26.31 4.78
CA ILE A 391 18.24 -27.46 3.95
C ILE A 391 18.22 -27.07 2.46
N VAL A 392 17.12 -26.48 1.99
CA VAL A 392 16.93 -26.03 0.60
C VAL A 392 18.06 -25.11 0.18
N LYS A 393 18.39 -24.12 1.01
CA LYS A 393 19.50 -23.19 0.78
C LYS A 393 20.86 -23.91 0.75
N ALA A 394 21.11 -24.83 1.68
CA ALA A 394 22.38 -25.59 1.75
C ALA A 394 22.62 -26.47 0.52
N HIS A 395 21.55 -26.95 -0.12
CA HIS A 395 21.60 -27.75 -1.36
C HIS A 395 21.50 -26.90 -2.64
N GLY A 396 21.48 -25.57 -2.52
CA GLY A 396 21.43 -24.65 -3.68
C GLY A 396 20.11 -24.68 -4.44
N LEU A 397 19.01 -24.97 -3.74
CA LEU A 397 17.65 -24.90 -4.26
C LEU A 397 17.03 -23.56 -3.86
N GLU A 398 16.08 -23.09 -4.66
CA GLU A 398 15.30 -21.89 -4.38
C GLU A 398 13.96 -22.27 -3.75
N LYS A 399 13.56 -21.55 -2.69
CA LYS A 399 12.23 -21.71 -2.11
C LYS A 399 11.24 -20.98 -3.02
N ILE A 400 10.20 -21.67 -3.46
CA ILE A 400 9.16 -21.05 -4.29
C ILE A 400 8.05 -20.51 -3.39
N LYS A 401 7.39 -21.38 -2.63
CA LYS A 401 6.28 -21.00 -1.74
C LYS A 401 5.90 -22.13 -0.79
N THR A 402 5.05 -21.80 0.17
CA THR A 402 4.25 -22.79 0.90
C THR A 402 2.85 -22.85 0.29
N ILE A 403 2.21 -24.01 0.34
CA ILE A 403 0.84 -24.22 -0.17
C ILE A 403 0.04 -24.92 0.92
N GLY A 404 -0.70 -24.15 1.72
CA GLY A 404 -1.31 -24.67 2.94
C GLY A 404 -0.24 -25.19 3.89
N ASP A 405 -0.27 -26.49 4.15
CA ASP A 405 0.69 -27.25 4.96
C ASP A 405 1.84 -27.85 4.15
N GLY A 406 1.80 -27.74 2.82
CA GLY A 406 2.86 -28.19 1.91
C GLY A 406 3.97 -27.15 1.69
N TYR A 407 5.13 -27.64 1.24
CA TYR A 407 6.31 -26.83 0.95
C TYR A 407 6.82 -27.09 -0.48
N MET A 408 7.20 -26.04 -1.20
CA MET A 408 7.66 -26.12 -2.59
C MET A 408 9.02 -25.43 -2.77
N ALA A 409 9.96 -26.14 -3.37
CA ALA A 409 11.26 -25.62 -3.78
C ALA A 409 11.65 -26.12 -5.17
N ALA A 410 12.58 -25.43 -5.82
CA ALA A 410 13.06 -25.81 -7.14
C ALA A 410 14.56 -25.52 -7.31
N GLY A 411 15.25 -26.44 -7.97
CA GLY A 411 16.62 -26.25 -8.45
C GLY A 411 16.63 -25.91 -9.93
N GLY A 412 17.46 -24.96 -10.34
CA GLY A 412 17.57 -24.51 -11.74
C GLY A 412 16.85 -23.20 -12.03
N VAL A 413 16.36 -22.53 -11.00
CA VAL A 413 15.74 -21.21 -11.01
C VAL A 413 16.24 -20.39 -9.81
N PRO A 414 16.29 -19.05 -9.89
CA PRO A 414 16.07 -18.22 -11.08
C PRO A 414 17.25 -18.24 -12.07
N ILE A 415 18.35 -18.91 -11.73
CA ILE A 415 19.52 -19.06 -12.60
C ILE A 415 19.49 -20.49 -13.14
N SER A 416 19.49 -20.64 -14.48
CA SER A 416 19.63 -21.94 -15.14
C SER A 416 21.11 -22.35 -15.13
N PRO A 417 21.53 -23.39 -14.39
CA PRO A 417 22.93 -23.78 -14.36
C PRO A 417 23.26 -24.79 -15.45
N ASP A 418 24.56 -24.91 -15.74
CA ASP A 418 25.09 -25.80 -16.78
C ASP A 418 24.98 -27.31 -16.45
N LYS A 419 24.59 -27.67 -15.21
CA LYS A 419 24.62 -29.05 -14.68
C LYS A 419 23.29 -29.47 -14.05
N PRO A 420 22.22 -29.71 -14.84
CA PRO A 420 20.90 -30.09 -14.33
C PRO A 420 20.89 -31.42 -13.56
N GLU A 421 21.81 -32.34 -13.85
CA GLU A 421 22.00 -33.59 -13.12
C GLU A 421 22.41 -33.38 -11.66
N LYS A 422 23.26 -32.39 -11.40
CA LYS A 422 23.69 -32.07 -10.04
C LYS A 422 22.58 -31.46 -9.20
N LEU A 423 21.73 -30.64 -9.83
CA LEU A 423 20.55 -30.09 -9.17
C LEU A 423 19.53 -31.18 -8.80
N ALA A 424 19.35 -32.16 -9.68
CA ALA A 424 18.48 -33.30 -9.39
C ALA A 424 18.99 -34.12 -8.21
N GLU A 425 20.30 -34.40 -8.15
CA GLU A 425 20.93 -35.00 -6.97
C GLU A 425 20.73 -34.16 -5.71
N ASN A 426 21.01 -32.86 -5.77
CA ASN A 426 20.88 -31.95 -4.63
C ASN A 426 19.44 -31.90 -4.10
N ALA A 427 18.44 -31.89 -5.00
CA ALA A 427 17.03 -31.97 -4.61
C ALA A 427 16.68 -33.27 -3.90
N ILE A 428 17.21 -34.40 -4.36
CA ILE A 428 17.05 -35.70 -3.70
C ILE A 428 17.72 -35.70 -2.33
N MET A 429 18.95 -35.18 -2.23
CA MET A 429 19.68 -35.09 -0.95
C MET A 429 18.97 -34.19 0.05
N ALA A 430 18.46 -33.03 -0.39
CA ALA A 430 17.62 -32.15 0.42
C ALA A 430 16.38 -32.89 0.94
N ALA A 431 15.68 -33.63 0.07
CA ALA A 431 14.51 -34.41 0.46
C ALA A 431 14.83 -35.50 1.50
N ILE A 432 15.97 -36.20 1.35
CA ILE A 432 16.43 -37.20 2.32
C ILE A 432 16.74 -36.52 3.67
N GLU A 433 17.37 -35.35 3.66
CA GLU A 433 17.67 -34.59 4.87
C GLU A 433 16.38 -34.08 5.56
N MET A 434 15.39 -33.62 4.80
CA MET A 434 14.06 -33.28 5.33
C MET A 434 13.41 -34.49 6.02
N GLN A 435 13.50 -35.69 5.43
CA GLN A 435 12.99 -36.91 6.08
C GLN A 435 13.75 -37.26 7.37
N LYS A 436 15.06 -36.99 7.44
CA LYS A 436 15.86 -37.16 8.68
C LYS A 436 15.39 -36.19 9.77
N VAL A 437 15.15 -34.93 9.44
CA VAL A 437 14.59 -33.92 10.36
C VAL A 437 13.22 -34.34 10.86
N MET A 438 12.35 -34.81 9.96
CA MET A 438 11.02 -35.28 10.32
C MET A 438 11.05 -36.47 11.27
N ARG A 439 11.99 -37.41 11.07
CA ARG A 439 12.20 -38.53 12.00
C ARG A 439 12.60 -38.06 13.39
N GLN A 440 13.53 -37.10 13.48
CA GLN A 440 13.94 -36.52 14.77
C GLN A 440 12.78 -35.80 15.47
N TYR A 441 12.00 -35.03 14.71
CA TYR A 441 10.80 -34.37 15.20
C TYR A 441 9.76 -35.37 15.72
N GLN A 442 9.49 -36.45 14.98
CA GLN A 442 8.56 -37.51 15.42
C GLN A 442 9.01 -38.16 16.73
N ILE A 443 10.30 -38.50 16.86
CA ILE A 443 10.86 -39.05 18.09
C ILE A 443 10.67 -38.08 19.26
N ALA A 444 10.93 -36.79 19.06
CA ALA A 444 10.76 -35.77 20.09
C ALA A 444 9.30 -35.60 20.53
N ARG A 445 8.35 -35.62 19.59
CA ARG A 445 6.90 -35.53 19.88
C ARG A 445 6.40 -36.78 20.60
N GLN A 446 6.86 -37.96 20.18
CA GLN A 446 6.50 -39.23 20.82
C GLN A 446 6.97 -39.28 22.28
N LYS A 447 8.20 -38.81 22.57
CA LYS A 447 8.69 -38.67 23.96
C LYS A 447 7.84 -37.76 24.84
N GLN A 448 7.09 -36.84 24.23
CA GLN A 448 6.18 -35.93 24.92
C GLN A 448 4.71 -36.42 24.90
N ASN A 449 4.45 -37.62 24.39
CA ASN A 449 3.09 -38.14 24.15
C ASN A 449 2.20 -37.18 23.33
N LYS A 450 2.79 -36.48 22.36
CA LYS A 450 2.08 -35.53 21.49
C LYS A 450 1.92 -36.09 20.08
N PRO A 451 0.82 -35.74 19.38
CA PRO A 451 0.65 -36.09 17.98
C PRO A 451 1.76 -35.49 17.11
N SER A 452 2.20 -36.23 16.09
CA SER A 452 3.28 -35.84 15.18
C SER A 452 2.83 -35.94 13.72
N PHE A 453 3.42 -35.12 12.86
CA PHE A 453 3.22 -35.16 11.42
C PHE A 453 4.17 -36.16 10.73
N GLU A 454 3.70 -36.72 9.61
CA GLU A 454 4.53 -37.47 8.66
C GLU A 454 4.62 -36.68 7.35
N LEU A 455 5.80 -36.71 6.71
CA LEU A 455 6.05 -35.94 5.48
C LEU A 455 6.06 -36.86 4.26
N ARG A 456 5.35 -36.47 3.21
CA ARG A 456 5.49 -37.00 1.85
C ARG A 456 6.35 -36.04 1.04
N ILE A 457 7.16 -36.58 0.14
CA ILE A 457 7.98 -35.79 -0.77
C ILE A 457 7.90 -36.36 -2.18
N GLY A 458 7.68 -35.48 -3.16
CA GLY A 458 7.68 -35.77 -4.58
C GLY A 458 8.68 -34.89 -5.32
N ILE A 459 9.43 -35.48 -6.27
CA ILE A 459 10.39 -34.74 -7.10
C ILE A 459 10.18 -35.09 -8.58
N HIS A 460 10.15 -34.06 -9.42
CA HIS A 460 10.14 -34.22 -10.87
C HIS A 460 11.03 -33.16 -11.53
N THR A 461 11.63 -33.51 -12.67
CA THR A 461 12.47 -32.61 -13.46
C THR A 461 11.85 -32.38 -14.83
N GLY A 462 11.63 -31.11 -15.19
CA GLY A 462 11.05 -30.76 -16.48
C GLY A 462 11.08 -29.26 -16.76
N PRO A 463 10.52 -28.82 -17.90
CA PRO A 463 10.50 -27.42 -18.29
C PRO A 463 9.45 -26.62 -17.51
N VAL A 464 9.76 -25.37 -17.21
CA VAL A 464 8.87 -24.41 -16.55
C VAL A 464 9.03 -23.00 -17.12
N VAL A 465 8.04 -22.16 -16.90
CA VAL A 465 8.16 -20.71 -17.02
C VAL A 465 8.19 -20.13 -15.61
N ALA A 466 9.16 -19.27 -15.30
CA ALA A 466 9.23 -18.56 -14.03
C ALA A 466 8.99 -17.06 -14.24
N GLY A 467 8.49 -16.37 -13.22
CA GLY A 467 8.21 -14.94 -13.31
C GLY A 467 7.63 -14.38 -12.03
N VAL A 468 7.39 -13.07 -12.03
CA VAL A 468 6.77 -12.35 -10.91
C VAL A 468 5.34 -11.99 -11.26
N ILE A 469 4.40 -12.33 -10.39
CA ILE A 469 2.99 -11.90 -10.48
C ILE A 469 2.61 -10.94 -9.35
N GLY A 470 1.57 -10.15 -9.58
CA GLY A 470 1.03 -9.18 -8.63
C GLY A 470 1.57 -7.76 -8.85
N ALA A 471 0.72 -6.74 -8.65
CA ALA A 471 1.12 -5.34 -8.75
C ALA A 471 1.61 -4.76 -7.41
N HIS A 472 1.11 -5.29 -6.29
CA HIS A 472 1.39 -4.80 -4.93
C HIS A 472 1.92 -5.87 -3.98
N LYS A 473 1.59 -7.14 -4.24
CA LYS A 473 2.13 -8.32 -3.52
C LYS A 473 2.88 -9.19 -4.51
N TRP A 474 4.13 -8.83 -4.77
CA TRP A 474 4.96 -9.58 -5.70
C TRP A 474 5.18 -11.00 -5.19
N ALA A 475 4.91 -11.97 -6.05
CA ALA A 475 5.23 -13.36 -5.82
C ALA A 475 6.03 -13.88 -7.02
N TYR A 476 7.25 -14.32 -6.76
CA TYR A 476 8.02 -15.10 -7.72
C TYR A 476 7.53 -16.55 -7.70
N ASP A 477 7.21 -17.10 -8.86
CA ASP A 477 6.60 -18.42 -8.97
C ASP A 477 6.98 -19.11 -10.29
N ILE A 478 6.68 -20.41 -10.38
CA ILE A 478 6.93 -21.24 -11.56
C ILE A 478 5.65 -21.93 -12.03
N TRP A 479 5.48 -21.99 -13.35
CA TRP A 479 4.32 -22.61 -14.02
C TRP A 479 4.75 -23.59 -15.09
N GLY A 480 3.90 -24.59 -15.35
CA GLY A 480 4.10 -25.57 -16.41
C GLY A 480 3.66 -26.97 -15.98
N ASP A 481 3.55 -27.87 -16.95
CA ASP A 481 3.12 -29.25 -16.70
C ASP A 481 4.09 -30.02 -15.78
N ALA A 482 5.37 -29.65 -15.76
CA ALA A 482 6.35 -30.21 -14.85
C ALA A 482 5.99 -29.95 -13.37
N VAL A 483 5.42 -28.77 -13.05
CA VAL A 483 4.97 -28.42 -11.69
C VAL A 483 3.82 -29.33 -11.27
N ASN A 484 2.85 -29.53 -12.16
CA ASN A 484 1.72 -30.41 -11.92
C ASN A 484 2.16 -31.87 -11.73
N LEU A 485 3.14 -32.33 -12.51
CA LEU A 485 3.67 -33.68 -12.39
C LEU A 485 4.47 -33.86 -11.09
N ALA A 486 5.25 -32.87 -10.66
CA ALA A 486 5.94 -32.89 -9.37
C ALA A 486 4.95 -33.00 -8.19
N SER A 487 3.85 -32.23 -8.23
CA SER A 487 2.77 -32.35 -7.24
C SER A 487 2.09 -33.73 -7.26
N ARG A 488 1.97 -34.37 -8.44
CA ARG A 488 1.50 -35.77 -8.53
C ARG A 488 2.51 -36.77 -7.97
N MET A 489 3.81 -36.54 -8.14
CA MET A 489 4.84 -37.37 -7.51
C MET A 489 4.72 -37.31 -5.99
N GLU A 490 4.40 -36.14 -5.41
CA GLU A 490 4.21 -36.01 -3.96
C GLU A 490 2.95 -36.75 -3.53
N SER A 491 1.80 -36.42 -4.12
CA SER A 491 0.50 -36.93 -3.66
C SER A 491 0.35 -38.44 -3.82
N SER A 492 1.03 -39.03 -4.81
CA SER A 492 1.12 -40.48 -5.00
C SER A 492 2.21 -41.16 -4.17
N GLY A 493 3.07 -40.38 -3.51
CA GLY A 493 4.14 -40.86 -2.65
C GLY A 493 3.64 -41.46 -1.33
N ALA A 494 4.58 -42.03 -0.57
CA ALA A 494 4.33 -42.60 0.75
C ALA A 494 4.97 -41.75 1.84
N ALA A 495 4.34 -41.71 3.02
CA ALA A 495 4.90 -41.02 4.18
C ALA A 495 6.27 -41.59 4.55
N GLY A 496 7.21 -40.70 4.89
CA GLY A 496 8.57 -41.07 5.27
C GLY A 496 9.47 -41.50 4.10
N LYS A 497 8.98 -41.43 2.85
CA LYS A 497 9.72 -41.80 1.64
C LYS A 497 9.91 -40.59 0.72
N VAL A 498 10.94 -40.66 -0.13
CA VAL A 498 11.18 -39.70 -1.21
C VAL A 498 10.75 -40.37 -2.52
N ASN A 499 9.74 -39.84 -3.18
CA ASN A 499 9.23 -40.33 -4.46
C ASN A 499 9.74 -39.46 -5.61
N ILE A 500 10.25 -40.06 -6.67
CA ILE A 500 10.74 -39.34 -7.86
C ILE A 500 10.16 -39.91 -9.16
N SER A 501 10.06 -39.06 -10.17
CA SER A 501 9.72 -39.48 -11.54
C SER A 501 10.86 -40.21 -12.26
N GLY A 502 10.52 -40.96 -13.31
CA GLY A 502 11.47 -41.59 -14.22
C GLY A 502 12.43 -40.59 -14.87
N GLU A 503 11.94 -39.42 -15.30
CA GLU A 503 12.80 -38.40 -15.91
C GLU A 503 13.87 -37.89 -14.92
N THR A 504 13.52 -37.68 -13.64
CA THR A 504 14.50 -37.31 -12.60
C THR A 504 15.49 -38.45 -12.36
N ARG A 505 15.03 -39.71 -12.36
CA ARG A 505 15.88 -40.88 -12.18
C ARG A 505 16.92 -41.03 -13.29
N GLU A 506 16.51 -40.85 -14.54
CA GLU A 506 17.37 -40.94 -15.72
C GLU A 506 18.42 -39.83 -15.77
N LEU A 507 18.07 -38.65 -15.25
CA LEU A 507 18.98 -37.51 -15.17
C LEU A 507 20.11 -37.75 -14.15
N VAL A 508 19.82 -38.45 -13.05
CA VAL A 508 20.81 -38.80 -12.01
C VAL A 508 21.53 -40.11 -12.39
N LYS A 509 22.51 -39.99 -13.28
CA LYS A 509 23.25 -41.16 -13.84
C LYS A 509 24.26 -41.77 -12.87
N ASN A 510 24.84 -40.98 -11.96
CA ASN A 510 25.89 -41.41 -11.03
C ASN A 510 25.42 -41.27 -9.59
N PRO A 511 24.58 -42.19 -9.09
CA PRO A 511 23.82 -41.97 -7.87
C PRO A 511 24.64 -42.02 -6.57
N GLY A 512 25.94 -42.31 -6.64
CA GLY A 512 26.79 -42.51 -5.47
C GLY A 512 26.17 -43.52 -4.50
N ASN A 513 25.80 -43.03 -3.33
CA ASN A 513 25.19 -43.75 -2.21
C ASN A 513 23.65 -43.73 -2.21
N LEU A 514 23.01 -43.42 -3.35
CA LEU A 514 21.55 -43.46 -3.51
C LEU A 514 21.08 -44.77 -4.18
N PHE A 515 20.03 -45.36 -3.64
CA PHE A 515 19.36 -46.53 -4.19
C PHE A 515 17.94 -46.18 -4.64
N PHE A 516 17.55 -46.63 -5.83
CA PHE A 516 16.26 -46.32 -6.46
C PHE A 516 15.44 -47.58 -6.64
N ASN A 517 14.31 -47.64 -5.94
CA ASN A 517 13.36 -48.73 -6.01
C ASN A 517 12.22 -48.39 -6.96
N TYR A 518 12.17 -49.05 -8.11
CA TYR A 518 11.03 -48.93 -9.02
C TYR A 518 9.74 -49.36 -8.32
N ARG A 519 8.68 -48.58 -8.46
CA ARG A 519 7.40 -48.82 -7.74
C ARG A 519 6.17 -48.75 -8.64
N GLY A 520 6.36 -48.92 -9.94
CA GLY A 520 5.30 -48.83 -10.94
C GLY A 520 5.11 -47.41 -11.47
N LYS A 521 3.95 -47.19 -12.10
CA LYS A 521 3.64 -45.98 -12.85
C LYS A 521 2.45 -45.23 -12.28
N ILE A 522 2.35 -43.95 -12.62
CA ILE A 522 1.16 -43.13 -12.40
C ILE A 522 0.67 -42.56 -13.72
N ASN A 523 -0.64 -42.54 -13.91
CA ASN A 523 -1.24 -41.87 -15.07
C ASN A 523 -1.24 -40.35 -14.84
N ALA A 524 -0.44 -39.63 -15.62
CA ALA A 524 -0.36 -38.19 -15.63
C ALA A 524 -1.24 -37.63 -16.76
N LYS A 525 -2.18 -36.76 -16.38
CA LYS A 525 -3.02 -36.03 -17.34
C LYS A 525 -2.12 -35.34 -18.38
N ASN A 526 -2.37 -35.61 -19.67
CA ASN A 526 -1.61 -35.11 -20.84
C ASN A 526 -0.19 -35.69 -21.06
N LYS A 527 0.31 -36.57 -20.20
CA LYS A 527 1.62 -37.24 -20.37
C LYS A 527 1.57 -38.77 -20.42
N GLY A 528 0.44 -39.38 -20.11
CA GLY A 528 0.28 -40.83 -20.07
C GLY A 528 0.91 -41.45 -18.82
N GLU A 529 1.41 -42.67 -18.91
CA GLU A 529 2.02 -43.35 -17.77
C GLU A 529 3.45 -42.87 -17.51
N VAL A 530 3.73 -42.41 -16.29
CA VAL A 530 5.05 -41.96 -15.85
C VAL A 530 5.58 -42.91 -14.79
N ASP A 531 6.81 -43.39 -14.99
CA ASP A 531 7.51 -44.26 -14.04
C ASP A 531 7.84 -43.55 -12.73
N MET A 532 7.79 -44.28 -11.63
CA MET A 532 8.09 -43.77 -10.29
C MET A 532 9.11 -44.63 -9.55
N TYR A 533 9.91 -43.96 -8.73
CA TYR A 533 10.95 -44.60 -7.91
C TYR A 533 10.92 -44.04 -6.49
N PHE A 534 11.06 -44.91 -5.49
CA PHE A 534 11.45 -44.47 -4.16
C PHE A 534 12.96 -44.39 -4.04
N VAL A 535 13.47 -43.36 -3.36
CA VAL A 535 14.89 -43.15 -3.14
C VAL A 535 15.27 -43.38 -1.69
N GLU A 536 16.35 -44.11 -1.47
CA GLU A 536 16.93 -44.36 -0.16
C GLU A 536 18.44 -44.14 -0.17
N GLU A 537 19.00 -43.69 0.95
CA GLU A 537 20.45 -43.58 1.14
C GLU A 537 21.02 -44.91 1.67
N ILE A 538 22.05 -45.42 1.01
CA ILE A 538 22.80 -46.59 1.45
C ILE A 538 23.53 -46.23 2.74
N LYS A 539 23.16 -46.87 3.85
CA LYS A 539 23.91 -46.76 5.10
C LYS A 539 25.29 -47.36 4.88
N SER A 540 26.35 -46.56 5.00
CA SER A 540 27.71 -47.10 5.09
C SER A 540 27.78 -47.95 6.37
N THR A 541 27.79 -49.26 6.21
CA THR A 541 28.15 -50.20 7.26
C THR A 541 29.64 -50.02 7.51
N LYS A 542 30.03 -49.08 8.37
CA LYS A 542 31.37 -49.15 8.97
C LYS A 542 31.43 -50.43 9.78
N SER A 543 32.24 -51.35 9.30
CA SER A 543 32.66 -52.60 9.90
C SER A 543 32.93 -52.43 11.40
N ILE A 544 32.06 -53.03 12.21
CA ILE A 544 32.44 -53.55 13.52
C ILE A 544 33.24 -54.81 13.20
N THR A 545 34.56 -54.68 13.11
CA THR A 545 35.48 -55.81 13.19
C THR A 545 36.18 -55.71 14.53
N SER A 546 35.78 -56.63 15.41
CA SER A 546 36.50 -57.29 16.51
C SER A 546 37.55 -56.50 17.28
#